data_AF-A0A2U3KPT8-F1
#
_entry.id   AF-A0A2U3KPT8-F1
#
_cell.length_a   1.000
_cell.length_b   1.000
_cell.length_c   1.000
_cell.angle_alpha   90.00
_cell.angle_beta   90.00
_cell.angle_gamma   90.00
#
_symmetry.space_group_name_H-M   'P 1'
#
loop_
_entity.id
_entity.type
_entity.pdbx_description
1 polymer ?
#
loop_
_entity_poly.entity_id
_entity_poly.type
_entity_poly.pdbx_seq_one_letter_code
_entity_poly.pdbx_strand_id
1 'polypeptide(L)' 'MLDLAKLGGITVQSLLNKKSKTYKELGKELEESNELAVASFLVANPKAMIRPLVAGNNALIIGFKAGK' A
#
# COMPACT_ATOMS: atom_id res chain seq x y z
N MET A 1 6.04 1.17 -7.03
CA MET A 1 4.77 1.25 -6.27
C MET A 1 3.56 1.33 -7.15
N LEU A 2 3.53 2.26 -8.11
CA LEU A 2 2.45 2.32 -9.11
C LEU A 2 2.35 1.02 -9.92
N ASP A 3 3.48 0.40 -10.29
CA ASP A 3 3.49 -0.87 -11.04
C ASP A 3 2.91 -2.03 -10.23
N LEU A 4 3.15 -2.07 -8.91
CA LEU A 4 2.56 -3.07 -8.02
C LEU A 4 1.05 -2.89 -7.92
N ALA A 5 0.59 -1.65 -7.73
CA ALA A 5 -0.83 -1.34 -7.67
C ALA A 5 -1.54 -1.72 -8.99
N LYS A 6 -0.94 -1.35 -10.13
CA LYS A 6 -1.40 -1.77 -11.47
C LYS A 6 -1.45 -3.28 -11.64
N LEU A 7 -0.42 -4.01 -11.19
CA LEU A 7 -0.35 -5.47 -11.26
C LEU A 7 -1.43 -6.14 -10.40
N GLY A 8 -1.85 -5.51 -9.30
CA GLY A 8 -2.97 -5.96 -8.48
C GLY A 8 -4.34 -5.50 -8.94
N GLY A 9 -4.44 -4.65 -9.97
CA GLY A 9 -5.71 -4.02 -10.35
C GLY A 9 -6.30 -3.12 -9.26
N ILE A 10 -5.45 -2.58 -8.37
CA ILE A 10 -5.84 -1.73 -7.23
C ILE A 10 -5.23 -0.34 -7.34
N THR A 11 -5.75 0.60 -6.56
CA THR A 11 -5.16 1.94 -6.41
C THR A 11 -3.99 1.91 -5.42
N VAL A 12 -3.04 2.83 -5.56
CA VAL A 12 -1.88 2.86 -4.64
C VAL A 12 -2.30 3.21 -3.19
N GLN A 13 -3.40 3.93 -3.01
CA GLN A 13 -4.02 4.22 -1.71
C GLN A 13 -4.44 2.93 -0.98
N SER A 14 -4.83 1.90 -1.74
CA SER A 14 -5.21 0.60 -1.16
C SER A 14 -4.04 -0.13 -0.48
N LEU A 15 -2.80 0.30 -0.74
CA LEU A 15 -1.61 -0.22 -0.06
C LEU A 15 -1.37 0.44 1.30
N LEU A 16 -2.07 1.52 1.66
CA LEU A 16 -1.91 2.21 2.95
C LEU A 16 -2.45 1.36 4.11
N ASN A 17 -1.60 1.12 5.10
CA ASN A 17 -2.00 0.49 6.34
C ASN A 17 -2.51 1.56 7.33
N LYS A 18 -3.83 1.81 7.29
CA LYS A 18 -4.50 2.78 8.19
C LYS A 18 -4.32 2.48 9.68
N LYS A 19 -3.96 1.24 10.04
CA LYS A 19 -3.71 0.83 11.42
C LYS A 19 -2.28 1.12 11.88
N SER A 20 -1.34 1.33 10.97
CA SER A 20 0.06 1.60 11.31
C SER A 20 0.21 2.92 12.05
N LYS A 21 1.16 2.96 13.00
CA LYS A 21 1.52 4.19 13.71
C LYS A 21 2.01 5.26 12.73
N THR A 22 2.89 4.86 11.79
CA THR A 22 3.45 5.75 10.78
C THR A 22 2.38 6.41 9.90
N TYR A 23 1.35 5.69 9.48
CA TYR A 23 0.23 6.28 8.76
C TYR A 23 -0.53 7.30 9.62
N LYS A 24 -0.83 6.94 10.87
CA LYS A 24 -1.59 7.81 11.79
C LYS A 24 -0.87 9.11 12.13
N GLU A 25 0.46 9.10 12.13
CA GLU A 25 1.29 10.26 12.45
C GLU A 25 1.65 11.09 11.21
N LEU A 26 1.93 10.47 10.07
CA LEU A 26 2.53 11.13 8.90
C LEU A 26 1.72 11.02 7.60
N GLY A 27 0.67 10.21 7.57
CA GLY A 27 0.00 9.83 6.31
C GLY A 27 -1.51 10.07 6.27
N LYS A 28 -2.11 10.70 7.29
CA LYS A 28 -3.58 10.89 7.36
C LYS A 28 -4.13 11.72 6.19
N GLU A 29 -3.40 12.74 5.76
CA GLU A 29 -3.76 13.61 4.64
C GLU A 29 -3.54 12.97 3.25
N LEU A 30 -2.89 11.81 3.19
CA LEU A 30 -2.55 11.15 1.94
C LEU A 30 -3.72 10.38 1.30
N GLU A 31 -4.80 10.16 2.05
CA GLU A 31 -6.00 9.47 1.54
C GLU A 31 -6.67 10.28 0.42
N GLU A 32 -6.62 11.60 0.52
CA GLU A 32 -7.18 12.55 -0.45
C GLU A 32 -6.11 13.09 -1.43
N SER A 33 -4.86 12.63 -1.30
CA SER A 33 -3.73 13.08 -2.12
C SER A 33 -3.61 12.30 -3.43
N ASN A 34 -2.83 12.85 -4.35
CA ASN A 34 -2.54 12.20 -5.63
C ASN A 34 -1.72 10.91 -5.46
N GLU A 35 -1.86 9.98 -6.42
CA GLU A 35 -1.20 8.66 -6.35
C GLU A 35 0.34 8.75 -6.28
N LEU A 36 0.95 9.77 -6.87
CA LEU A 36 2.41 9.96 -6.83
C LEU A 36 2.90 10.31 -5.42
N ALA A 37 2.16 11.14 -4.69
CA ALA A 37 2.45 11.51 -3.31
C ALA A 37 2.33 10.30 -2.39
N VAL A 38 1.28 9.50 -2.57
CA VAL A 38 1.08 8.26 -1.80
C VAL A 38 2.18 7.23 -2.11
N ALA A 39 2.54 7.06 -3.39
CA ALA A 39 3.62 6.17 -3.78
C ALA A 39 4.97 6.59 -3.16
N SER A 40 5.29 7.89 -3.22
CA SER A 40 6.50 8.46 -2.63
C SER A 40 6.54 8.26 -1.12
N PHE A 41 5.41 8.50 -0.45
CA PHE A 41 5.27 8.28 0.99
C PHE A 41 5.49 6.81 1.38
N LEU A 42 4.89 5.86 0.65
CA LEU A 42 5.03 4.43 0.93
C LEU A 42 6.47 3.94 0.74
N VAL A 43 7.19 4.49 -0.24
CA VAL A 43 8.63 4.21 -0.46
C VAL A 43 9.47 4.75 0.69
N ALA A 44 9.19 5.99 1.13
CA ALA A 44 9.88 6.59 2.28
C ALA A 44 9.51 5.94 3.62
N ASN A 45 8.29 5.41 3.73
CA ASN A 45 7.72 4.86 4.97
C ASN A 45 7.14 3.45 4.77
N PRO A 46 7.96 2.41 4.55
CA PRO A 46 7.45 1.05 4.27
C PRO A 46 6.58 0.45 5.39
N LYS A 47 6.72 0.93 6.64
CA LYS A 47 5.87 0.53 7.78
C LYS A 47 4.42 1.03 7.66
N ALA A 48 4.19 2.06 6.85
CA ALA A 48 2.87 2.60 6.58
C ALA A 48 2.11 1.79 5.52
N MET A 49 2.70 0.71 5.01
CA MET A 49 2.14 -0.13 3.97
C MET A 49 1.53 -1.43 4.51
N ILE A 50 0.48 -1.95 3.85
CA ILE A 50 -0.04 -3.29 4.12
C ILE A 50 0.98 -4.32 3.62
N ARG A 51 1.27 -5.30 4.48
CA ARG A 51 2.31 -6.31 4.25
C ARG A 51 1.85 -7.69 4.77
N PRO A 52 2.35 -8.82 4.23
CA PRO A 52 3.30 -8.92 3.11
C PRO A 52 2.70 -8.46 1.77
N LEU A 53 3.57 -8.12 0.81
CA LEU A 53 3.20 -7.95 -0.59
C LEU A 53 3.91 -9.06 -1.37
N VAL A 54 3.14 -9.88 -2.08
CA VAL A 54 3.69 -10.97 -2.90
C VAL A 54 3.25 -10.74 -4.34
N ALA A 55 4.20 -10.48 -5.23
CA ALA A 55 3.97 -10.32 -6.65
C ALA A 55 4.45 -11.57 -7.38
N GLY A 56 3.58 -12.18 -8.19
CA GLY A 56 3.90 -13.37 -8.99
C GLY A 56 2.72 -13.74 -9.88
N ASN A 57 3.00 -14.42 -11.01
CA ASN A 57 1.97 -14.86 -11.97
C ASN A 57 0.99 -13.73 -12.38
N ASN A 58 1.50 -12.52 -12.63
CA ASN A 58 0.68 -11.34 -12.96
C ASN A 58 -0.36 -10.95 -11.89
N ALA A 59 -0.19 -11.40 -10.65
CA ALA A 59 -1.08 -11.10 -9.53
C ALA A 59 -0.31 -10.52 -8.34
N LEU A 60 -0.97 -9.61 -7.61
CA LEU A 60 -0.47 -9.04 -6.36
C LEU A 60 -1.34 -9.54 -5.20
N ILE A 61 -0.72 -10.25 -4.27
CA ILE A 61 -1.35 -10.64 -3.00
C ILE A 61 -0.95 -9.60 -1.96
N ILE A 62 -1.96 -9.06 -1.27
CA ILE A 62 -1.81 -8.00 -0.26
C ILE A 62 -2.21 -8.54 1.10
N GLY A 63 -1.28 -8.45 2.05
CA GLY A 63 -1.46 -8.99 3.39
C GLY A 63 -1.42 -10.53 3.39
N PHE A 64 -1.82 -11.10 4.51
CA PHE A 64 -1.95 -12.54 4.68
C PHE A 64 -3.30 -12.84 5.31
N LYS A 65 -4.00 -13.80 4.73
CA LYS A 65 -5.22 -14.39 5.29
C LYS A 65 -5.08 -15.89 5.16
N ALA A 66 -4.89 -16.58 6.27
CA ALA A 66 -4.98 -18.04 6.29
C ALA A 66 -6.38 -18.40 5.76
N GLY A 67 -6.44 -19.34 4.81
CA GLY A 67 -7.70 -19.82 4.25
C GLY A 67 -8.67 -20.19 5.37
N LYS A 68 -9.94 -19.83 5.18
CA LYS A 68 -11.02 -20.44 5.96
C LYS A 68 -11.11 -21.91 5.63
#